data_AF-A0A965A710-F1
#
_entry.id   AF-A0A965A710-F1
#
_cell.length_a   1.000
_cell.length_b   1.000
_cell.length_c   1.000
_cell.angle_alpha   90.00
_cell.angle_beta   90.00
_cell.angle_gamma   90.00
#
_symmetry.space_group_name_H-M   'P 1'
#
loop_
_entity.id
_entity.type
_entity.pdbx_description
1 polymer ?
#
loop_
_entity_poly.entity_id
_entity_poly.type
_entity_poly.pdbx_seq_one_letter_code
_entity_poly.pdbx_strand_id
1 'polypeptide(L)' 'MFGLFKSDPVQNLEKKRAKLLEEAMHIQRSGDLKLYAVKMEAIDKLEKEIENLRNSKS' A
#
# COMPACT_ATOMS: atom_id res chain seq x y z
N MET A 1 15.18 9.16 -23.73
CA MET A 1 13.70 9.17 -23.83
C MET A 1 13.11 9.46 -22.44
N PHE A 2 13.29 10.67 -21.91
CA PHE A 2 12.85 11.09 -20.57
C PHE A 2 11.55 11.90 -20.66
N GLY A 3 10.52 11.30 -21.27
CA GLY A 3 9.19 11.86 -21.28
C GLY A 3 8.29 11.05 -20.35
N LEU A 4 7.55 11.75 -19.49
CA LEU A 4 6.28 11.30 -18.91
C LEU A 4 6.30 10.48 -17.61
N PHE A 5 6.96 10.96 -16.55
CA PHE A 5 6.50 10.61 -15.20
C PHE A 5 5.87 11.83 -14.53
N LYS A 6 4.65 12.18 -14.96
CA LYS A 6 3.71 12.75 -13.99
C LYS A 6 3.48 11.62 -13.01
N SER A 7 4.19 11.65 -11.88
CA SER A 7 4.03 10.66 -10.81
C SER A 7 2.59 10.75 -10.36
N ASP A 8 1.78 9.76 -10.73
CA ASP A 8 0.44 9.66 -10.19
C ASP A 8 0.60 9.35 -8.69
N PRO A 9 0.15 10.24 -7.78
CA PRO A 9 0.22 9.98 -6.34
C PRO A 9 -0.44 8.65 -5.97
N VAL A 10 -1.48 8.24 -6.71
CA VAL A 10 -2.15 6.94 -6.55
C VAL A 10 -1.19 5.79 -6.91
N GLN A 11 -0.48 5.86 -8.04
CA GLN A 11 0.49 4.82 -8.42
C GLN A 11 1.64 4.69 -7.42
N ASN A 12 2.07 5.80 -6.81
CA ASN A 12 3.10 5.76 -5.77
C ASN A 12 2.60 5.05 -4.51
N LEU A 13 1.36 5.30 -4.10
CA LEU A 13 0.75 4.65 -2.95
C LEU A 13 0.47 3.17 -3.22
N GLU A 14 0.06 2.80 -4.43
CA GLU A 14 -0.10 1.39 -4.82
C GLU A 14 1.20 0.60 -4.74
N LYS A 15 2.31 1.18 -5.19
CA LYS A 15 3.64 0.56 -5.03
C LYS A 15 4.01 0.37 -3.56
N LYS A 16 3.73 1.37 -2.73
CA LYS A 16 3.93 1.28 -1.27
C LYS A 16 3.06 0.20 -0.65
N ARG A 17 1.80 0.08 -1.07
CA ARG A 17 0.87 -0.98 -0.66
C ARG A 17 1.41 -2.36 -0.98
N ALA A 18 1.89 -2.56 -2.22
CA ALA A 18 2.45 -3.83 -2.66
C ALA A 18 3.64 -4.26 -1.80
N LYS A 19 4.55 -3.33 -1.49
CA LYS A 19 5.68 -3.60 -0.60
C LYS A 19 5.25 -3.98 0.81
N LEU A 20 4.26 -3.28 1.38
CA LEU A 20 3.73 -3.60 2.71
C LEU A 20 3.05 -4.97 2.75
N LEU A 21 2.34 -5.36 1.68
CA LEU A 21 1.72 -6.68 1.57
C LEU A 21 2.76 -7.79 1.49
N GLU A 22 3.85 -7.57 0.76
CA GLU A 22 4.98 -8.49 0.71
C GLU A 22 5.60 -8.67 2.10
N GLU A 23 5.89 -7.57 2.81
CA GLU A 23 6.37 -7.61 4.20
C GLU A 23 5.39 -8.35 5.13
N ALA A 24 4.09 -8.06 5.03
CA ALA A 24 3.06 -8.73 5.83
C ALA A 24 3.00 -10.23 5.55
N MET A 25 3.19 -10.65 4.30
CA MET A 25 3.23 -12.06 3.89
C MET A 25 4.45 -12.78 4.48
N HIS A 26 5.60 -12.13 4.61
CA HIS A 26 6.74 -12.68 5.36
C HIS A 26 6.45 -12.84 6.86
N ILE A 27 5.79 -11.84 7.48
CA ILE A 27 5.42 -11.86 8.90
C ILE A 27 4.36 -12.92 9.19
N GLN A 28 3.40 -13.09 8.29
CA GLN A 28 2.40 -14.16 8.39
C GLN A 28 3.07 -15.53 8.39
N ARG A 29 4.06 -15.74 7.50
CA ARG A 29 4.82 -17.00 7.44
C ARG A 29 5.72 -17.24 8.65
N SER A 30 6.20 -16.18 9.31
CA SER A 30 6.94 -16.34 10.57
C SER A 30 6.02 -16.69 11.75
N GLY A 31 4.69 -16.63 11.58
CA GLY A 31 3.72 -16.94 12.62
C GLY A 31 3.49 -15.81 13.63
N ASP A 32 4.05 -14.62 13.41
CA ASP A 32 3.84 -13.47 14.29
C ASP A 32 2.51 -12.77 13.96
N LEU A 33 1.43 -13.34 14.47
CA LEU A 33 0.07 -12.86 14.21
C LEU A 33 -0.17 -11.45 14.76
N LYS A 34 0.51 -11.06 15.84
CA LYS A 34 0.36 -9.73 16.43
C LYS A 34 0.97 -8.68 15.51
N LEU A 35 2.21 -8.91 15.06
CA LEU A 35 2.88 -8.02 14.13
C LEU A 35 2.17 -8.01 12.77
N TYR A 36 1.68 -9.16 12.31
CA TYR A 36 0.88 -9.26 11.10
C TYR A 36 -0.39 -8.39 11.18
N ALA A 37 -1.14 -8.47 12.27
CA ALA A 37 -2.34 -7.66 12.48
C ALA A 37 -2.03 -6.15 12.43
N VAL A 38 -0.95 -5.72 13.10
CA VAL A 38 -0.50 -4.31 13.07
C VAL A 38 -0.13 -3.88 11.64
N LYS A 39 0.55 -4.75 10.88
CA LYS A 39 0.89 -4.46 9.47
C LYS A 39 -0.34 -4.38 8.58
N MET A 40 -1.31 -5.28 8.76
CA MET A 40 -2.57 -5.26 8.01
C MET A 40 -3.39 -3.99 8.31
N GLU A 41 -3.44 -3.53 9.56
CA GLU A 41 -4.11 -2.26 9.90
C GLU A 41 -3.47 -1.06 9.18
N ALA A 42 -2.14 -1.05 9.04
CA ALA A 42 -1.44 -0.01 8.29
C ALA A 42 -1.74 -0.08 6.78
N ILE A 43 -1.91 -1.28 6.23
CA ILE A 43 -2.30 -1.49 4.83
C ILE A 43 -3.72 -1.01 4.58
N ASP A 44 -4.67 -1.33 5.47
CA ASP A 44 -6.07 -0.87 5.38
C ASP A 44 -6.17 0.66 5.38
N LYS A 45 -5.38 1.34 6.23
CA LYS A 45 -5.33 2.81 6.26
C LYS A 45 -4.83 3.38 4.93
N LEU A 46 -3.81 2.76 4.36
CA LEU A 46 -3.24 3.16 3.07
C LEU A 46 -4.23 2.90 1.91
N GLU A 47 -4.99 1.82 1.95
CA GLU A 47 -6.03 1.52 0.97
C GLU A 47 -7.13 2.59 0.96
N LYS A 48 -7.59 3.01 2.14
CA LYS A 48 -8.56 4.11 2.27
C LYS A 48 -8.01 5.41 1.70
N GLU A 49 -6.72 5.70 1.89
CA GLU A 49 -6.06 6.86 1.30
C GLU A 49 -6.05 6.78 -0.24
N ILE A 50 -5.72 5.62 -0.80
CA ILE A 50 -5.75 5.35 -2.24
C ILE A 50 -7.16 5.54 -2.80
N GLU A 51 -8.17 4.98 -2.14
CA GLU A 51 -9.58 5.09 -2.54
C GLU A 51 -10.06 6.54 -2.52
N ASN A 52 -9.75 7.28 -1.45
CA ASN A 52 -10.07 8.71 -1.34
C ASN A 52 -9.44 9.53 -2.48
N LEU A 53 -8.17 9.25 -2.81
CA LEU A 53 -7.47 9.95 -3.89
C LEU A 53 -8.06 9.60 -5.27
N ARG A 54 -8.45 8.35 -5.49
CA ARG A 54 -9.15 7.93 -6.72
C ARG A 54 -10.51 8.62 -6.85
N ASN A 55 -11.28 8.68 -5.77
CA ASN A 55 -12.59 9.32 -5.75
C ASN A 55 -12.49 10.85 -5.90
N SER A 56 -11.44 11.49 -5.37
CA SER A 56 -11.19 12.93 -5.56
C SER A 56 -10.78 13.32 -6.99
N LYS A 57 -10.33 12.35 -7.78
CA LYS A 57 -9.92 12.54 -9.18
C LYS A 57 -11.04 12.27 -10.19
N SER A 58 -12.17 11.71 -9.74
CA SER A 58 -13.36 11.43 -10.56
C SER A 58 -14.34 12.59 -10.54
#